data_AF-A0A9E5WNF2-F1
#
_entry.id   AF-A0A9E5WNF2-F1
#
_cell.length_a   1.000
_cell.length_b   1.000
_cell.length_c   1.000
_cell.angle_alpha   90.00
_cell.angle_beta   90.00
_cell.angle_gamma   90.00
#
_symmetry.space_group_name_H-M   'P 1'
#
loop_
_entity.id
_entity.type
_entity.pdbx_description
1 polymer ?
#
loop_
_entity_poly.entity_id
_entity_poly.type
_entity_poly.pdbx_seq_one_letter_code
_entity_poly.pdbx_strand_id
1 'polypeptide(L)'
;MWDTGDRSTCAVELRCRQWRIQGQVQGVGFRPFVHRLATRLGLAGTVRNDLSGVTIRAYGPPKRLDEFAVRLRQEAPALARIDRMLQTLDRPASDIPSGFHIIASSHDSTERGRVTIDAAVCQECVRELFDPADRRYRHGLINCTACGPRFTIVRDLPYDRPRTTMAGFAMCEPCAAEYKNPSNRRFHAQPTCCPKCGPRIVLTDGAGRPWIGDPFQAAARLLAADGILAMKGLGGYHLVVRADRESAVARLRRTKHRDH
;
A
#
# COMPACT_ATOMS: atom_id res chain seq x y z
N MET A 1 -67.60 -1.13 2.98
CA MET A 1 -66.84 -2.40 2.92
C MET A 1 -65.41 -2.01 2.67
N TRP A 2 -64.54 -2.31 3.63
CA TRP A 2 -63.20 -1.75 3.76
C TRP A 2 -62.25 -2.49 2.83
N ASP A 3 -61.50 -1.76 2.00
CA ASP A 3 -60.28 -2.27 1.38
C ASP A 3 -59.14 -1.31 1.73
N THR A 4 -58.69 -1.40 2.98
CA THR A 4 -57.42 -0.82 3.40
C THR A 4 -56.33 -1.79 2.99
N GLY A 5 -55.87 -1.64 1.75
CA GLY A 5 -54.72 -2.36 1.23
C GLY A 5 -53.53 -2.17 2.15
N ASP A 6 -53.20 -3.23 2.89
CA ASP A 6 -51.98 -3.38 3.65
C ASP A 6 -50.81 -3.36 2.66
N ARG A 7 -50.25 -2.16 2.42
CA ARG A 7 -48.89 -2.02 1.91
C ARG A 7 -47.95 -2.38 3.05
N SER A 8 -47.86 -3.67 3.33
CA SER A 8 -46.76 -4.28 4.07
C SER A 8 -45.47 -3.95 3.32
N THR A 9 -44.86 -2.81 3.65
CA THR A 9 -43.46 -2.54 3.37
C THR A 9 -42.68 -3.63 4.08
N CYS A 10 -42.31 -4.67 3.33
CA CYS A 10 -41.44 -5.73 3.80
C CYS A 10 -40.18 -5.07 4.36
N ALA A 11 -40.12 -4.93 5.69
CA ALA A 11 -38.98 -4.34 6.36
C ALA A 11 -37.78 -5.19 6.01
N VAL A 12 -36.88 -4.65 5.18
CA VAL A 12 -35.69 -5.39 4.73
C VAL A 12 -34.88 -5.69 5.99
N GLU A 13 -34.86 -6.95 6.42
CA GLU A 13 -34.09 -7.35 7.59
C GLU A 13 -32.63 -7.04 7.33
N LEU A 14 -32.08 -6.07 8.04
CA LEU A 14 -30.68 -5.72 7.97
C LEU A 14 -29.89 -6.66 8.88
N ARG A 15 -28.74 -7.13 8.41
CA ARG A 15 -27.85 -7.98 9.21
C ARG A 15 -26.51 -7.30 9.42
N CYS A 16 -25.88 -7.68 10.52
CA CYS A 16 -24.48 -7.41 10.79
C CYS A 16 -23.70 -8.70 10.55
N ARG A 17 -22.72 -8.67 9.65
CA ARG A 17 -21.77 -9.77 9.45
C ARG A 17 -20.35 -9.33 9.70
N GLN A 18 -19.54 -10.24 10.24
CA GLN A 18 -18.11 -10.04 10.41
C GLN A 18 -17.34 -11.13 9.69
N TRP A 19 -16.33 -10.72 8.92
CA TRP A 19 -15.37 -11.63 8.29
C TRP A 19 -13.96 -11.35 8.78
N ARG A 20 -13.22 -12.42 9.07
CA ARG A 20 -11.79 -12.40 9.31
C ARG A 20 -11.08 -12.97 8.09
N ILE A 21 -10.25 -12.15 7.47
CA ILE A 21 -9.51 -12.45 6.25
C ILE A 21 -8.05 -12.68 6.62
N GLN A 22 -7.51 -13.84 6.27
CA GLN A 22 -6.12 -14.23 6.52
C GLN A 22 -5.40 -14.51 5.20
N GLY A 23 -4.09 -14.29 5.18
CA GLY A 23 -3.23 -14.47 4.01
C GLY A 23 -2.36 -13.24 3.77
N GLN A 24 -1.97 -13.02 2.51
CA GLN A 24 -1.25 -11.82 2.08
C GLN A 24 -2.26 -10.69 1.83
N VAL A 25 -2.80 -10.11 2.90
CA VAL A 25 -3.88 -9.10 2.83
C VAL A 25 -3.51 -7.77 3.48
N GLN A 26 -2.30 -7.66 4.03
CA GLN A 26 -1.81 -6.43 4.64
C GLN A 26 -0.73 -5.76 3.78
N GLY A 27 -0.79 -4.44 3.67
CA GLY A 27 0.09 -3.67 2.79
C GLY A 27 -0.22 -3.79 1.30
N VAL A 28 -1.32 -4.43 0.90
CA VAL A 28 -1.65 -4.67 -0.52
C VAL A 28 -2.78 -3.78 -1.04
N GLY A 29 -3.12 -2.71 -0.32
CA GLY A 29 -4.28 -1.88 -0.65
C GLY A 29 -5.63 -2.51 -0.30
N PHE A 30 -5.64 -3.56 0.54
CA PHE A 30 -6.86 -4.30 0.87
C PHE A 30 -7.91 -3.46 1.62
N ARG A 31 -7.52 -2.68 2.64
CA ARG A 31 -8.45 -1.78 3.37
C ARG A 31 -9.13 -0.76 2.44
N PRO A 32 -8.40 -0.01 1.56
CA PRO A 32 -8.99 0.80 0.50
C PRO A 32 -9.97 0.06 -0.42
N PHE A 33 -9.60 -1.15 -0.84
CA PHE A 33 -10.45 -1.98 -1.69
C PHE A 33 -11.76 -2.34 -1.00
N VAL A 34 -11.69 -2.85 0.24
CA VAL A 34 -12.84 -3.20 1.07
C VAL A 34 -13.77 -1.99 1.24
N HIS A 35 -13.20 -0.83 1.60
CA HIS A 35 -13.98 0.40 1.74
C HIS A 35 -14.73 0.74 0.45
N ARG A 36 -14.04 0.82 -0.71
CA ARG A 36 -14.68 1.14 -1.99
C ARG A 36 -15.72 0.11 -2.39
N LEU A 37 -15.46 -1.18 -2.18
CA LEU A 37 -16.43 -2.24 -2.48
C LEU A 37 -17.69 -2.10 -1.63
N ALA A 38 -17.54 -1.93 -0.31
CA ALA A 38 -18.65 -1.76 0.60
C ALA A 38 -19.48 -0.50 0.26
N THR A 39 -18.82 0.63 0.00
CA THR A 39 -19.51 1.87 -0.41
C THR A 39 -20.29 1.70 -1.71
N ARG A 40 -19.72 1.04 -2.74
CA ARG A 40 -20.44 0.77 -4.00
C ARG A 40 -21.68 -0.09 -3.81
N LEU A 41 -21.66 -0.99 -2.83
CA LEU A 41 -22.80 -1.86 -2.50
C LEU A 41 -23.79 -1.23 -1.52
N GLY A 42 -23.57 0.02 -1.10
CA GLY A 42 -24.42 0.71 -0.13
C GLY A 42 -24.35 0.10 1.27
N LEU A 43 -23.25 -0.59 1.61
CA LEU A 43 -23.04 -1.19 2.92
C LEU A 43 -22.43 -0.19 3.89
N ALA A 44 -22.84 -0.28 5.15
CA ALA A 44 -22.20 0.43 6.26
C ALA A 44 -21.27 -0.51 7.02
N GLY A 45 -20.33 0.03 7.81
CA GLY A 45 -19.47 -0.79 8.65
C GLY A 45 -18.03 -0.31 8.79
N THR A 46 -17.13 -1.24 9.06
CA THR A 46 -15.72 -0.95 9.31
C THR A 46 -14.78 -2.02 8.75
N VAL A 47 -13.55 -1.60 8.45
CA VAL A 47 -12.43 -2.50 8.18
C VAL A 47 -11.19 -2.06 8.95
N ARG A 48 -10.45 -3.01 9.51
CA ARG A 48 -9.18 -2.78 10.18
C ARG A 48 -8.20 -3.91 9.95
N ASN A 49 -6.90 -3.62 10.08
CA ASN A 49 -5.92 -4.68 10.21
C ASN A 49 -5.87 -5.14 11.68
N ASP A 50 -5.50 -6.40 11.88
CA ASP A 50 -5.07 -6.93 13.16
C ASP A 50 -3.73 -7.68 12.98
N LEU A 51 -3.22 -8.32 14.03
CA LEU A 51 -1.95 -9.04 13.94
C LEU A 51 -2.00 -10.21 12.94
N SER A 52 -3.16 -10.82 12.71
CA SER A 52 -3.33 -12.01 11.86
C SER A 52 -3.70 -11.69 10.41
N GLY A 53 -4.32 -10.54 10.15
CA GLY A 53 -4.95 -10.27 8.86
C GLY A 53 -5.82 -9.00 8.86
N VAL A 54 -7.01 -9.12 8.28
CA VAL A 54 -7.98 -8.03 8.15
C VAL A 54 -9.31 -8.48 8.75
N THR A 55 -9.88 -7.66 9.62
CA THR A 55 -11.23 -7.85 10.14
C THR A 55 -12.17 -6.84 9.49
N ILE A 56 -13.26 -7.35 8.92
CA ILE A 56 -14.30 -6.58 8.23
C ILE A 56 -15.60 -6.79 8.98
N ARG A 57 -16.30 -5.71 9.34
CA ARG A 57 -17.67 -5.76 9.84
C ARG A 57 -18.55 -4.95 8.89
N ALA A 58 -19.58 -5.57 8.33
CA ALA A 58 -20.50 -4.89 7.42
C ALA A 58 -21.96 -5.06 7.86
N TYR A 59 -22.76 -4.05 7.52
CA TYR A 59 -24.17 -3.94 7.83
C TYR A 59 -24.93 -3.67 6.55
N GLY A 60 -26.02 -4.42 6.34
CA GLY A 60 -26.88 -4.23 5.18
C GLY A 60 -27.83 -5.40 4.94
N PRO A 61 -28.58 -5.37 3.81
CA PRO A 61 -29.44 -6.48 3.42
C PRO A 61 -28.63 -7.76 3.17
N PRO A 62 -29.14 -8.95 3.54
CA PRO A 62 -28.44 -10.24 3.35
C PRO A 62 -27.87 -10.41 1.94
N LYS A 63 -28.68 -10.13 0.90
CA LYS A 63 -28.26 -10.24 -0.51
C LYS A 63 -27.04 -9.38 -0.84
N ARG A 64 -26.93 -8.17 -0.27
CA ARG A 64 -25.78 -7.28 -0.48
C ARG A 64 -24.55 -7.76 0.28
N LEU A 65 -24.73 -8.37 1.45
CA LEU A 65 -23.64 -8.97 2.22
C LEU A 65 -23.11 -10.25 1.55
N ASP A 66 -23.99 -11.05 0.94
CA ASP A 66 -23.62 -12.21 0.12
C ASP A 66 -22.84 -11.76 -1.12
N GLU A 67 -23.36 -10.76 -1.85
CA GLU A 67 -22.67 -10.15 -2.99
C GLU A 67 -21.29 -9.60 -2.60
N PHE A 68 -21.21 -8.90 -1.46
CA PHE A 68 -19.95 -8.39 -0.92
C PHE A 68 -18.93 -9.50 -0.67
N ALA A 69 -19.34 -10.61 -0.03
CA ALA A 69 -18.44 -11.71 0.27
C ALA A 69 -17.91 -12.43 -0.99
N VAL A 70 -18.73 -12.53 -2.05
CA VAL A 70 -18.31 -13.08 -3.34
C VAL A 70 -17.30 -12.15 -4.02
N ARG A 71 -17.66 -10.87 -4.16
CA ARG A 71 -16.82 -9.86 -4.83
C ARG A 71 -15.52 -9.59 -4.09
N LEU A 72 -15.51 -9.72 -2.76
CA LEU A 72 -14.30 -9.59 -1.95
C LEU A 72 -13.22 -10.59 -2.39
N ARG A 73 -13.61 -11.81 -2.79
CA ARG A 73 -12.67 -12.83 -3.27
C ARG A 73 -12.30 -12.62 -4.74
N GLN A 74 -13.26 -12.24 -5.58
CA GLN A 74 -13.06 -12.14 -7.03
C GLN A 74 -12.31 -10.86 -7.46
N GLU A 75 -12.53 -9.75 -6.76
CA GLU A 75 -11.99 -8.43 -7.12
C GLU A 75 -10.82 -8.00 -6.22
N ALA A 76 -10.24 -8.92 -5.45
CA ALA A 76 -9.13 -8.62 -4.54
C ALA A 76 -7.97 -7.93 -5.29
N PRO A 77 -7.25 -6.99 -4.66
CA PRO A 77 -6.10 -6.33 -5.29
C PRO A 77 -5.07 -7.33 -5.82
N ALA A 78 -4.36 -7.01 -6.89
CA ALA A 78 -3.44 -7.95 -7.55
C ALA A 78 -2.32 -8.52 -6.65
N LEU A 79 -1.87 -7.74 -5.65
CA LEU A 79 -0.88 -8.21 -4.66
C LEU A 79 -1.50 -8.98 -3.50
N ALA A 80 -2.83 -9.01 -3.40
CA ALA A 80 -3.54 -9.65 -2.32
C ALA A 80 -3.75 -11.13 -2.62
N ARG A 81 -3.54 -11.96 -1.60
CA ARG A 81 -3.93 -13.37 -1.65
C ARG A 81 -4.70 -13.72 -0.38
N ILE A 82 -5.95 -14.10 -0.55
CA ILE A 82 -6.83 -14.55 0.54
C ILE A 82 -6.62 -16.06 0.69
N ASP A 83 -5.96 -16.46 1.77
CA ASP A 83 -5.74 -17.88 2.09
C ASP A 83 -6.97 -18.44 2.85
N ARG A 84 -7.55 -17.64 3.75
CA ARG A 84 -8.78 -17.99 4.48
C ARG A 84 -9.69 -16.77 4.65
N MET A 85 -10.99 -17.02 4.58
CA MET A 85 -12.03 -16.05 4.87
C MET A 85 -13.08 -16.72 5.76
N LEU A 86 -13.11 -16.34 7.03
CA LEU A 86 -13.99 -16.91 8.05
C LEU A 86 -15.07 -15.91 8.40
N GLN A 87 -16.34 -16.29 8.30
CA GLN A 87 -17.44 -15.50 8.86
C GLN A 87 -17.54 -15.82 10.35
N THR A 88 -17.25 -14.84 11.19
CA THR A 88 -17.18 -15.03 12.65
C THR A 88 -18.41 -14.51 13.38
N LEU A 89 -19.29 -13.79 12.69
CA LEU A 89 -20.52 -13.22 13.26
C LEU A 89 -21.55 -13.04 12.15
N ASP A 90 -22.80 -13.39 12.45
CA ASP A 90 -23.98 -13.10 11.65
C ASP A 90 -25.16 -12.93 12.62
N ARG A 91 -25.76 -11.74 12.67
CA ARG A 91 -26.86 -11.40 13.58
C ARG A 91 -27.74 -10.29 13.01
N PRO A 92 -28.98 -10.09 13.51
CA PRO A 92 -29.75 -8.90 13.19
C PRO A 92 -28.94 -7.62 13.44
N ALA A 93 -29.04 -6.66 12.52
CA ALA A 93 -28.33 -5.40 12.65
C ALA A 93 -28.91 -4.55 13.80
N SER A 94 -28.02 -4.08 14.66
CA SER A 94 -28.27 -2.99 15.62
C SER A 94 -27.17 -1.96 15.47
N ASP A 95 -27.43 -0.70 15.84
CA ASP A 95 -26.41 0.36 15.94
C ASP A 95 -25.60 0.55 14.64
N ILE A 96 -26.30 0.65 13.51
CA ILE A 96 -25.68 0.72 12.18
C ILE A 96 -24.91 2.04 12.05
N PRO A 97 -23.59 2.01 11.79
CA PRO A 97 -22.82 3.24 11.61
C PRO A 97 -23.21 3.95 10.31
N SER A 98 -22.97 5.26 10.25
CA SER A 98 -23.14 6.02 9.00
C SER A 98 -21.99 5.70 8.04
N GLY A 99 -22.30 5.00 6.94
CA GLY A 99 -21.31 4.65 5.92
C GLY A 99 -20.29 3.59 6.36
N PHE A 100 -19.20 3.47 5.60
CA PHE A 100 -18.19 2.43 5.79
C PHE A 100 -16.81 3.05 6.02
N HIS A 101 -16.12 2.68 7.10
CA HIS A 101 -14.90 3.37 7.54
C HIS A 101 -13.69 2.45 7.67
N ILE A 102 -12.50 2.96 7.33
CA ILE A 102 -11.25 2.31 7.71
C ILE A 102 -10.87 2.82 9.10
N ILE A 103 -10.90 1.94 10.10
CA ILE A 103 -10.61 2.30 11.49
C ILE A 103 -9.20 1.89 11.91
N ALA A 104 -8.78 2.32 13.11
CA ALA A 104 -7.48 1.97 13.67
C ALA A 104 -7.28 0.46 13.74
N SER A 105 -6.06 0.02 13.43
CA SER A 105 -5.69 -1.39 13.54
C SER A 105 -5.64 -1.82 15.00
N SER A 106 -5.99 -3.09 15.28
CA SER A 106 -5.98 -3.64 16.64
C SER A 106 -4.91 -4.70 16.85
N HIS A 107 -4.66 -5.05 18.11
CA HIS A 107 -3.67 -6.05 18.51
C HIS A 107 -4.33 -7.33 19.02
N ASP A 108 -5.60 -7.51 18.69
CA ASP A 108 -6.48 -8.57 19.22
C ASP A 108 -6.22 -9.90 18.49
N SER A 109 -4.97 -10.38 18.51
CA SER A 109 -4.62 -11.73 18.08
C SER A 109 -3.21 -12.11 18.52
N THR A 110 -3.04 -13.36 18.92
CA THR A 110 -1.72 -13.97 19.13
C THR A 110 -1.10 -14.53 17.84
N GLU A 111 -1.90 -14.70 16.78
CA GLU A 111 -1.44 -15.17 15.48
C GLU A 111 -0.86 -14.02 14.65
N ARG A 112 0.31 -14.24 14.05
CA ARG A 112 0.95 -13.27 13.15
C ARG A 112 0.62 -13.61 11.69
N GLY A 113 0.12 -12.61 10.98
CA GLY A 113 -0.16 -12.65 9.55
C GLY A 113 1.11 -12.61 8.72
N ARG A 114 0.93 -12.70 7.39
CA ARG A 114 2.05 -12.64 6.44
C ARG A 114 2.40 -11.19 6.11
N VAL A 115 3.69 -10.91 6.08
CA VAL A 115 4.22 -9.67 5.51
C VAL A 115 4.31 -9.82 3.99
N THR A 116 3.73 -8.87 3.27
CA THR A 116 3.81 -8.81 1.80
C THR A 116 5.24 -8.49 1.36
N ILE A 117 5.73 -9.18 0.34
CA ILE A 117 6.99 -8.85 -0.32
C ILE A 117 6.94 -7.49 -1.02
N ASP A 118 8.10 -6.93 -1.31
CA ASP A 118 8.20 -5.68 -2.07
C ASP A 118 7.67 -5.86 -3.50
N ALA A 119 7.08 -4.80 -4.05
CA ALA A 119 6.57 -4.79 -5.41
C ALA A 119 7.27 -3.72 -6.25
N ALA A 120 7.60 -4.08 -7.50
CA ALA A 120 8.10 -3.13 -8.48
C ALA A 120 7.10 -1.97 -8.70
N VAL A 121 7.61 -0.81 -9.14
CA VAL A 121 6.77 0.36 -9.43
C VAL A 121 5.71 0.02 -10.48
N CYS A 122 4.45 0.36 -10.21
CA CYS A 122 3.35 0.14 -11.17
C CYS A 122 3.36 1.19 -12.29
N GLN A 123 2.71 0.88 -13.41
CA GLN A 123 2.70 1.74 -14.60
C GLN A 123 2.14 3.14 -14.32
N GLU A 124 1.13 3.27 -13.46
CA GLU A 124 0.55 4.55 -13.08
C GLU A 124 1.54 5.41 -12.29
N CYS A 125 2.32 4.81 -11.39
CA CYS A 125 3.41 5.52 -10.72
C CYS A 125 4.52 5.90 -11.71
N VAL A 126 4.81 5.08 -12.72
CA VAL A 126 5.76 5.43 -13.78
C VAL A 126 5.27 6.63 -14.59
N ARG A 127 3.98 6.67 -14.96
CA ARG A 127 3.39 7.83 -15.65
C ARG A 127 3.56 9.12 -14.83
N GLU A 128 3.19 9.10 -13.57
CA GLU A 128 3.35 10.26 -12.66
C GLU A 128 4.82 10.63 -12.44
N LEU A 129 5.73 9.64 -12.39
CA LEU A 129 7.17 9.89 -12.22
C LEU A 129 7.76 10.73 -13.36
N PHE A 130 7.22 10.58 -14.57
CA PHE A 130 7.70 11.24 -15.78
C PHE A 130 6.78 12.36 -16.29
N ASP A 131 5.71 12.68 -15.56
CA ASP A 131 4.84 13.82 -15.87
C ASP A 131 5.37 15.11 -15.21
N PRO A 132 5.82 16.12 -15.98
CA PRO A 132 6.32 17.38 -15.44
C PRO A 132 5.28 18.18 -14.64
N ALA A 133 3.98 17.93 -14.84
CA ALA A 133 2.91 18.56 -14.10
C ALA A 133 2.61 17.87 -12.76
N ASP A 134 3.08 16.62 -12.56
CA ASP A 134 2.86 15.91 -11.31
C ASP A 134 3.80 16.41 -10.21
N ARG A 135 3.26 16.56 -8.99
CA ARG A 135 4.01 16.96 -7.79
C ARG A 135 5.14 15.97 -7.42
N ARG A 136 5.10 14.76 -7.95
CA ARG A 136 6.08 13.69 -7.80
C ARG A 136 6.92 13.48 -9.05
N TYR A 137 6.94 14.43 -9.98
CA TYR A 137 7.87 14.44 -11.10
C TYR A 137 9.30 14.17 -10.63
N ARG A 138 9.93 13.15 -11.22
CA ARG A 138 11.29 12.65 -10.90
C ARG A 138 11.52 12.30 -9.42
N HIS A 139 10.47 12.05 -8.64
CA HIS A 139 10.59 11.61 -7.26
C HIS A 139 10.93 10.11 -7.17
N GLY A 140 12.21 9.78 -6.99
CA GLY A 140 12.71 8.39 -7.00
C GLY A 140 12.16 7.44 -5.93
N LEU A 141 11.34 7.91 -4.98
CA LEU A 141 10.69 7.07 -3.95
C LEU A 141 9.16 6.96 -4.15
N ILE A 142 8.67 7.30 -5.34
CA ILE A 142 7.25 7.22 -5.68
C ILE A 142 6.69 5.81 -5.49
N ASN A 143 5.54 5.73 -4.81
CA ASN A 143 4.80 4.48 -4.63
C ASN A 143 3.30 4.76 -4.46
N CYS A 144 2.50 3.70 -4.43
CA CYS A 144 1.08 3.72 -4.12
C CYS A 144 0.67 2.45 -3.34
N THR A 145 -0.63 2.23 -3.16
CA THR A 145 -1.15 1.01 -2.50
C THR A 145 -0.82 -0.28 -3.26
N ALA A 146 -0.65 -0.21 -4.59
CA ALA A 146 -0.40 -1.34 -5.48
C ALA A 146 1.10 -1.61 -5.77
N CYS A 147 2.03 -0.79 -5.28
CA CYS A 147 3.46 -0.98 -5.56
C CYS A 147 4.39 -0.44 -4.46
N GLY A 148 5.69 -0.66 -4.62
CA GLY A 148 6.74 -0.12 -3.77
C GLY A 148 7.11 -1.03 -2.58
N PRO A 149 7.92 -0.51 -1.64
CA PRO A 149 8.45 -1.32 -0.55
C PRO A 149 7.35 -1.74 0.44
N ARG A 150 7.52 -2.94 0.99
CA ARG A 150 6.66 -3.60 1.97
C ARG A 150 7.53 -4.31 3.01
N PHE A 151 8.02 -5.50 2.69
CA PHE A 151 8.83 -6.32 3.59
C PHE A 151 10.07 -5.57 4.07
N THR A 152 10.76 -4.87 3.17
CA THR A 152 12.01 -4.15 3.50
C THR A 152 11.82 -2.94 4.42
N ILE A 153 10.59 -2.47 4.60
CA ILE A 153 10.30 -1.29 5.42
C ILE A 153 9.41 -1.58 6.63
N VAL A 154 8.78 -2.75 6.72
CA VAL A 154 7.94 -3.09 7.86
C VAL A 154 8.82 -3.38 9.08
N ARG A 155 8.41 -2.89 10.24
CA ARG A 155 9.04 -3.19 11.53
C ARG A 155 8.20 -4.17 12.35
N ASP A 156 6.87 -4.04 12.29
CA ASP A 156 5.94 -4.94 12.96
C ASP A 156 4.56 -4.91 12.31
N LEU A 157 3.72 -5.89 12.64
CA LEU A 157 2.29 -5.89 12.32
C LEU A 157 1.48 -5.27 13.47
N PRO A 158 0.24 -4.81 13.24
CA PRO A 158 -0.45 -4.68 11.96
C PRO A 158 0.25 -3.66 11.02
N TYR A 159 0.15 -3.87 9.71
CA TYR A 159 0.82 -3.02 8.72
C TYR A 159 0.21 -1.61 8.69
N ASP A 160 0.88 -0.69 9.37
CA ASP A 160 0.57 0.74 9.40
C ASP A 160 1.85 1.58 9.45
N ARG A 161 1.78 2.82 8.98
CA ARG A 161 2.93 3.73 8.86
C ARG A 161 3.80 3.81 10.13
N PRO A 162 3.26 3.96 11.36
CA PRO A 162 4.07 4.01 12.58
C PRO A 162 4.91 2.74 12.81
N ARG A 163 4.50 1.61 12.23
CA ARG A 163 5.18 0.31 12.31
C ARG A 163 6.01 0.03 11.06
N THR A 164 6.47 1.07 10.38
CA THR A 164 7.40 0.98 9.25
C THR A 164 8.58 1.94 9.46
N THR A 165 9.61 1.84 8.63
CA THR A 165 10.70 2.83 8.57
C THR A 165 10.21 4.22 8.16
N MET A 166 8.99 4.33 7.61
CA MET A 166 8.36 5.60 7.26
C MET A 166 7.79 6.37 8.47
N ALA A 167 7.82 5.78 9.67
CA ALA A 167 7.35 6.42 10.91
C ALA A 167 8.05 7.76 11.21
N GLY A 168 9.33 7.88 10.85
CA GLY A 168 10.11 9.11 11.06
C GLY A 168 9.82 10.24 10.06
N PHE A 169 8.94 10.00 9.08
CA PHE A 169 8.63 10.95 8.02
C PHE A 169 7.16 11.38 8.13
N ALA A 170 6.88 12.51 8.78
CA ALA A 170 5.52 13.03 8.87
C ALA A 170 4.97 13.40 7.48
N MET A 171 3.70 13.05 7.18
CA MET A 171 3.11 13.45 5.90
C MET A 171 2.88 14.95 5.87
N CYS A 172 3.28 15.61 4.77
CA CYS A 172 2.79 16.96 4.49
C CYS A 172 1.30 16.95 4.18
N GLU A 173 0.65 18.11 4.29
CA GLU A 173 -0.78 18.29 4.05
C GLU A 173 -1.27 17.67 2.71
N PRO A 174 -0.65 17.91 1.54
CA PRO A 174 -1.10 17.26 0.30
C PRO A 174 -1.04 15.73 0.34
N CYS A 175 0.00 15.14 0.93
CA CYS A 175 0.09 13.69 1.09
C CYS A 175 -0.96 13.16 2.07
N ALA A 176 -1.26 13.92 3.14
CA ALA A 176 -2.29 13.56 4.09
C ALA A 176 -3.70 13.63 3.47
N ALA A 177 -3.96 14.61 2.61
CA ALA A 177 -5.20 14.74 1.85
C ALA A 177 -5.41 13.54 0.92
N GLU A 178 -4.40 13.18 0.12
CA GLU A 178 -4.44 11.99 -0.74
C GLU A 178 -4.61 10.69 0.07
N TYR A 179 -3.95 10.58 1.23
CA TYR A 179 -4.04 9.42 2.11
C TYR A 179 -5.46 9.22 2.67
N LYS A 180 -6.19 10.31 2.92
CA LYS A 180 -7.56 10.30 3.47
C LYS A 180 -8.65 10.24 2.40
N ASN A 181 -8.34 10.57 1.15
CA ASN A 181 -9.34 10.66 0.08
C ASN A 181 -9.63 9.28 -0.57
N PRO A 182 -10.85 8.71 -0.43
CA PRO A 182 -11.18 7.39 -0.99
C PRO A 182 -11.11 7.27 -2.51
N SER A 183 -11.25 8.38 -3.25
CA SER A 183 -11.12 8.41 -4.71
C SER A 183 -9.66 8.47 -5.17
N ASN A 184 -8.73 8.76 -4.27
CA ASN A 184 -7.32 8.82 -4.61
C ASN A 184 -6.68 7.43 -4.57
N ARG A 185 -5.82 7.11 -5.53
CA ARG A 185 -5.07 5.84 -5.57
C ARG A 185 -4.10 5.63 -4.39
N ARG A 186 -3.74 6.71 -3.69
CA ARG A 186 -2.93 6.71 -2.47
C ARG A 186 -3.75 6.67 -1.19
N PHE A 187 -5.07 6.48 -1.27
CA PHE A 187 -5.93 6.25 -0.10
C PHE A 187 -5.36 5.11 0.77
N HIS A 188 -5.01 5.42 2.03
CA HIS A 188 -4.31 4.53 2.95
C HIS A 188 -3.01 3.87 2.44
N ALA A 189 -2.29 4.50 1.50
CA ALA A 189 -0.93 4.09 1.13
C ALA A 189 0.04 4.41 2.28
N GLN A 190 0.34 3.42 3.13
CA GLN A 190 1.19 3.59 4.32
C GLN A 190 2.56 4.22 4.03
N PRO A 191 3.29 3.84 2.95
CA PRO A 191 4.59 4.43 2.63
C PRO A 191 4.51 5.66 1.71
N THR A 192 3.32 6.26 1.55
CA THR A 192 3.18 7.45 0.70
C THR A 192 4.07 8.58 1.19
N CYS A 193 4.72 9.26 0.25
CA CYS A 193 5.47 10.48 0.50
C CYS A 193 5.62 11.29 -0.80
N CYS A 194 6.33 12.41 -0.71
CA CYS A 194 6.69 13.28 -1.81
C CYS A 194 8.03 13.95 -1.48
N PRO A 195 8.64 14.75 -2.40
CA PRO A 195 9.90 15.43 -2.14
C PRO A 195 9.92 16.32 -0.88
N LYS A 196 8.77 16.86 -0.45
CA LYS A 196 8.66 17.73 0.74
C LYS A 196 8.76 16.95 2.06
N CYS A 197 8.21 15.73 2.11
CA CYS A 197 7.93 15.05 3.38
C CYS A 197 8.50 13.63 3.47
N GLY A 198 9.09 13.13 2.38
CA GLY A 198 9.71 11.82 2.32
C GLY A 198 11.21 11.86 2.60
N PRO A 199 11.86 10.69 2.54
CA PRO A 199 13.32 10.62 2.56
C PRO A 199 13.92 11.38 1.37
N ARG A 200 15.10 11.96 1.59
CA ARG A 200 15.88 12.61 0.55
C ARG A 200 16.88 11.63 -0.06
N ILE A 201 17.00 11.68 -1.37
CA ILE A 201 18.06 10.97 -2.10
C ILE A 201 19.27 11.91 -2.15
N VAL A 202 20.41 11.40 -1.74
CA VAL A 202 21.69 12.12 -1.76
C VAL A 202 22.71 11.28 -2.53
N LEU A 203 23.63 11.96 -3.19
CA LEU A 203 24.83 11.35 -3.77
C LEU A 203 26.02 11.83 -2.96
N THR A 204 26.95 10.93 -2.62
CA THR A 204 28.18 11.27 -1.92
C THR A 204 29.39 10.74 -2.67
N ASP A 205 30.56 11.35 -2.46
CA ASP A 205 31.83 10.76 -2.87
C ASP A 205 32.30 9.67 -1.88
N GLY A 206 33.49 9.10 -2.14
CA GLY A 206 34.08 8.06 -1.29
C GLY A 206 34.48 8.52 0.12
N ALA A 207 34.56 9.84 0.36
CA ALA A 207 34.78 10.42 1.68
C ALA A 207 33.47 10.77 2.39
N GLY A 208 32.31 10.45 1.79
CA GLY A 208 30.99 10.77 2.33
C GLY A 208 30.56 12.22 2.12
N ARG A 209 31.30 13.01 1.33
CA ARG A 209 30.94 14.41 1.06
C ARG A 209 29.77 14.46 0.08
N PRO A 210 28.70 15.21 0.38
CA PRO A 210 27.53 15.26 -0.48
C PRO A 210 27.82 16.03 -1.78
N TRP A 211 27.31 15.51 -2.88
CA TRP A 211 27.28 16.20 -4.15
C TRP A 211 26.22 17.31 -4.11
N ILE A 212 26.56 18.49 -4.63
CA ILE A 212 25.63 19.64 -4.73
C ILE A 212 24.96 19.62 -6.10
N GLY A 213 23.62 19.59 -6.12
CA GLY A 213 22.81 19.58 -7.34
C GLY A 213 21.91 18.35 -7.46
N ASP A 214 21.49 18.02 -8.68
CA ASP A 214 20.64 16.85 -8.95
C ASP A 214 21.46 15.54 -8.83
N PRO A 215 21.21 14.70 -7.80
CA PRO A 215 21.97 13.48 -7.60
C PRO A 215 21.79 12.47 -8.74
N PHE A 216 20.66 12.49 -9.44
CA PHE A 216 20.41 11.58 -10.56
C PHE A 216 21.22 11.97 -11.79
N GLN A 217 21.28 13.27 -12.11
CA GLN A 217 22.11 13.75 -13.22
C GLN A 217 23.60 13.51 -12.94
N ALA A 218 24.05 13.76 -11.72
CA ALA A 218 25.43 13.50 -11.33
C ALA A 218 25.77 12.01 -11.40
N ALA A 219 24.89 11.13 -10.91
CA ALA A 219 25.04 9.68 -11.04
C ALA A 219 25.08 9.23 -12.51
N ALA A 220 24.23 9.78 -13.37
CA ALA A 220 24.23 9.47 -14.80
C ALA A 220 25.55 9.89 -15.49
N ARG A 221 26.08 11.08 -15.17
CA ARG A 221 27.39 11.54 -15.68
C ARG A 221 28.53 10.66 -15.20
N LEU A 222 28.51 10.27 -13.92
CA LEU A 222 29.50 9.35 -13.35
C LEU A 222 29.51 8.02 -14.13
N LEU A 223 28.34 7.43 -14.35
CA LEU A 223 28.24 6.17 -15.10
C LEU A 223 28.62 6.34 -16.59
N ALA A 224 28.29 7.47 -17.20
CA ALA A 224 28.69 7.78 -18.57
C ALA A 224 30.22 7.93 -18.72
N ALA A 225 30.90 8.37 -17.67
CA ALA A 225 32.37 8.44 -17.57
C ALA A 225 33.01 7.14 -17.04
N ASP A 226 32.35 5.98 -17.26
CA ASP A 226 32.80 4.66 -16.83
C ASP A 226 33.03 4.54 -15.30
N GLY A 227 32.35 5.36 -14.49
CA GLY A 227 32.37 5.35 -13.02
C GLY A 227 31.73 4.09 -12.39
N ILE A 228 32.07 3.82 -11.13
CA ILE A 228 31.39 2.80 -10.30
C ILE A 228 30.54 3.55 -9.27
N LEU A 229 29.25 3.27 -9.23
CA LEU A 229 28.30 3.87 -8.29
C LEU A 229 27.82 2.84 -7.27
N ALA A 230 27.94 3.15 -5.97
CA ALA A 230 27.22 2.43 -4.93
C ALA A 230 25.80 3.01 -4.80
N MET A 231 24.78 2.21 -5.10
CA MET A 231 23.38 2.61 -5.08
C MET A 231 22.61 1.84 -4.02
N LYS A 232 21.93 2.56 -3.13
CA LYS A 232 21.01 1.96 -2.15
C LYS A 232 19.71 1.58 -2.84
N GLY A 233 19.46 0.28 -2.97
CA GLY A 233 18.15 -0.29 -3.32
C GLY A 233 17.27 -0.50 -2.08
N LEU A 234 16.16 -1.23 -2.25
CA LEU A 234 15.26 -1.55 -1.15
C LEU A 234 15.88 -2.53 -0.13
N GLY A 235 16.58 -3.56 -0.62
CA GLY A 235 17.13 -4.64 0.20
C GLY A 235 18.61 -4.50 0.57
N GLY A 236 19.28 -3.43 0.14
CA GLY A 236 20.72 -3.26 0.37
C GLY A 236 21.39 -2.34 -0.64
N TYR A 237 22.71 -2.41 -0.74
CA TYR A 237 23.49 -1.66 -1.71
C TYR A 237 23.90 -2.53 -2.90
N HIS A 238 23.89 -1.92 -4.08
CA HIS A 238 24.39 -2.49 -5.32
C HIS A 238 25.53 -1.64 -5.86
N LEU A 239 26.53 -2.28 -6.47
CA LEU A 239 27.53 -1.57 -7.27
C LEU A 239 27.08 -1.58 -8.72
N VAL A 240 27.02 -0.39 -9.33
CA VAL A 240 26.47 -0.16 -10.66
C VAL A 240 27.56 0.40 -11.55
N VAL A 241 27.68 -0.17 -12.75
CA VAL A 241 28.53 0.29 -13.85
C VAL A 241 27.76 0.18 -15.15
N ARG A 242 28.24 0.82 -16.21
CA ARG A 242 27.77 0.56 -17.57
C ARG A 242 28.16 -0.85 -18.01
N ALA A 243 27.15 -1.68 -18.30
CA ALA A 243 27.36 -3.07 -18.70
C ALA A 243 27.91 -3.21 -20.13
N ASP A 244 27.71 -2.18 -20.97
CA ASP A 244 28.21 -2.11 -22.34
C ASP A 244 29.64 -1.55 -22.45
N ARG A 245 30.31 -1.34 -21.31
CA ARG A 245 31.67 -0.80 -21.23
C ARG A 245 32.57 -1.79 -20.52
N GLU A 246 33.31 -2.56 -21.31
CA GLU A 246 34.20 -3.62 -20.80
C GLU A 246 35.21 -3.09 -19.78
N SER A 247 35.76 -1.90 -20.01
CA SER A 247 36.67 -1.21 -19.07
C SER A 247 36.04 -0.98 -17.69
N ALA A 248 34.77 -0.56 -17.64
CA ALA A 248 34.04 -0.30 -16.40
C ALA A 248 33.74 -1.61 -15.66
N VAL A 249 33.31 -2.65 -16.38
CA VAL A 249 33.06 -3.99 -15.82
C VAL A 249 34.36 -4.59 -15.26
N ALA A 250 35.45 -4.56 -16.02
CA ALA A 250 36.76 -5.06 -15.58
C ALA A 250 37.26 -4.31 -14.34
N ARG A 251 37.06 -2.98 -14.27
CA ARG A 251 37.39 -2.20 -13.07
C ARG A 251 36.57 -2.65 -11.85
N LEU A 252 35.25 -2.82 -12.02
CA LEU A 252 34.38 -3.29 -10.93
C LEU A 252 34.81 -4.66 -10.41
N ARG A 253 35.14 -5.61 -11.30
CA ARG A 253 35.63 -6.95 -10.94
C ARG A 253 36.89 -6.90 -10.09
N ARG A 254 37.89 -6.13 -10.54
CA ARG A 254 39.15 -5.93 -9.79
C ARG A 254 38.89 -5.28 -8.43
N THR A 255 38.10 -4.21 -8.38
CA THR A 255 37.76 -3.51 -7.13
C THR A 255 36.98 -4.39 -6.15
N LYS A 256 36.14 -5.30 -6.64
CA LYS A 256 35.36 -6.22 -5.81
C LYS A 256 36.06 -7.55 -5.53
N HIS A 257 37.28 -7.75 -6.05
CA HIS A 257 38.00 -9.03 -5.99
C HIS A 257 37.12 -10.21 -6.47
N ARG A 258 36.48 -10.03 -7.63
CA ARG A 258 35.58 -11.03 -8.23
C ARG A 258 35.84 -11.17 -9.72
N ASP A 259 36.65 -12.17 -10.05
CA ASP A 259 37.18 -12.37 -11.40
C ASP A 259 36.14 -12.88 -12.42
N HIS A 260 35.06 -13.54 -11.94
CA HIS A 260 33.99 -14.15 -12.76
C HIS A 260 32.60 -13.51 -12.59
#